data_AF-A0A0N1LX37-F1
#
_entry.id   AF-A0A0N1LX37-F1
#
_cell.length_a   1.000
_cell.length_b   1.000
_cell.length_c   1.000
_cell.angle_alpha   90.00
_cell.angle_beta   90.00
_cell.angle_gamma   90.00
#
_symmetry.space_group_name_H-M   'P 1'
#
loop_
_entity.id
_entity.type
_entity.pdbx_description
1 polymer ?
#
loop_
_entity_poly.entity_id
_entity_poly.type
_entity_poly.pdbx_seq_one_letter_code
_entity_poly.pdbx_strand_id
1 'polypeptide(L)'
;MLADQQRALHEKDPRYDLPGARTPTTRTDIRTKERQWGLYLDADHRELLQISDGLHAICGFDDLFSLADSGPGSQNWEDMKAYIQGASLGPEYFGAHSFNQLMPVLGTTGDYVVIIAVAHSYFSDEPGVVFELGGAGAHGVDQYPTLMEAVRSKAESYQKELKDARA
;
A
#
# COMPACT_ATOMS: atom_id res chain seq x y z
N MET A 1 1.38 9.97 -15.60
CA MET A 1 0.68 9.36 -14.46
C MET A 1 1.43 8.10 -14.02
N LEU A 2 1.19 7.58 -12.82
CA LEU A 2 1.90 6.43 -12.22
C LEU A 2 2.10 5.23 -13.16
N ALA A 3 1.06 4.91 -13.95
CA ALA A 3 1.11 3.87 -14.97
C ALA A 3 2.13 4.14 -16.09
N ASP A 4 2.29 5.39 -16.53
CA ASP A 4 3.27 5.77 -17.56
C ASP A 4 4.70 5.60 -17.03
N GLN A 5 4.93 5.94 -15.76
CA GLN A 5 6.21 5.75 -15.09
C GLN A 5 6.55 4.27 -14.98
N GLN A 6 5.59 3.42 -14.58
CA GLN A 6 5.80 1.98 -14.52
C GLN A 6 6.11 1.39 -15.90
N ARG A 7 5.40 1.82 -16.95
CA ARG A 7 5.69 1.40 -18.33
C ARG A 7 7.11 1.78 -18.75
N ALA A 8 7.54 3.01 -18.46
CA ALA A 8 8.88 3.47 -18.76
C ALA A 8 9.98 2.70 -17.99
N LEU A 9 9.68 2.19 -16.79
CA LEU A 9 10.57 1.30 -16.05
C LEU A 9 10.63 -0.09 -16.70
N HIS A 10 9.48 -0.67 -17.02
CA HIS A 10 9.40 -1.98 -17.70
C HIS A 10 10.15 -1.98 -19.04
N GLU A 11 10.02 -0.92 -19.85
CA GLU A 11 10.75 -0.78 -21.12
C GLU A 11 12.27 -0.80 -20.95
N LYS A 12 12.78 -0.33 -19.81
CA LYS A 12 14.21 -0.34 -19.49
C LYS A 12 14.67 -1.66 -18.88
N ASP A 13 13.81 -2.32 -18.13
CA ASP A 13 14.10 -3.55 -17.41
C ASP A 13 12.81 -4.37 -17.23
N PRO A 14 12.65 -5.49 -17.97
CA PRO A 14 11.44 -6.29 -17.94
C PRO A 14 11.10 -6.94 -16.60
N ARG A 15 11.98 -6.85 -15.59
CA ARG A 15 11.69 -7.34 -14.23
C ARG A 15 10.58 -6.57 -13.51
N TYR A 16 10.29 -5.34 -13.94
CA TYR A 16 9.19 -4.54 -13.40
C TYR A 16 7.88 -4.91 -14.11
N ASP A 17 6.80 -5.18 -13.38
CA ASP A 17 5.53 -5.56 -14.00
C ASP A 17 4.88 -4.39 -14.75
N LEU A 18 4.21 -4.67 -15.88
CA LEU A 18 3.35 -3.69 -16.53
C LEU A 18 2.08 -3.43 -15.68
N PRO A 19 1.56 -2.19 -15.66
CA PRO A 19 0.24 -1.94 -15.07
C PRO A 19 -0.81 -2.84 -15.73
N GLY A 20 -1.59 -3.58 -14.91
CA GLY A 20 -2.59 -4.52 -15.40
C GLY A 20 -2.06 -5.90 -15.79
N ALA A 21 -0.78 -6.22 -15.50
CA ALA A 21 -0.25 -7.58 -15.63
C ALA A 21 -1.04 -8.58 -14.77
N ARG A 22 -1.54 -8.12 -13.61
CA ARG A 22 -2.61 -8.79 -12.87
C ARG A 22 -3.94 -8.14 -13.21
N THR A 23 -4.99 -8.96 -13.33
CA THR A 23 -6.34 -8.47 -13.64
C THR A 23 -6.77 -7.46 -12.56
N PRO A 24 -7.09 -6.21 -12.93
CA PRO A 24 -7.54 -5.23 -11.96
C PRO A 24 -8.81 -5.69 -11.23
N THR A 25 -8.90 -5.38 -9.94
CA THR A 25 -10.08 -5.73 -9.16
C THR A 25 -11.25 -4.83 -9.56
N THR A 26 -12.39 -5.43 -9.87
CA THR A 26 -13.56 -4.65 -10.26
C THR A 26 -14.17 -3.93 -9.07
N ARG A 27 -14.89 -2.83 -9.33
CA ARG A 27 -15.67 -2.13 -8.29
C ARG A 27 -16.63 -3.08 -7.55
N THR A 28 -17.21 -4.05 -8.25
CA THR A 28 -18.14 -5.03 -7.65
C THR A 28 -17.41 -5.96 -6.68
N ASP A 29 -16.21 -6.42 -7.03
CA ASP A 29 -15.42 -7.30 -6.18
C ASP A 29 -14.94 -6.57 -4.93
N ILE A 30 -14.44 -5.34 -5.09
CA ILE A 30 -14.10 -4.44 -3.97
C ILE A 30 -15.29 -4.28 -3.03
N ARG A 31 -16.46 -3.93 -3.56
CA ARG A 31 -17.68 -3.75 -2.75
C ARG A 31 -18.12 -5.01 -2.03
N THR A 32 -17.95 -6.16 -2.67
CA THR A 32 -18.25 -7.46 -2.06
C THR A 32 -17.33 -7.71 -0.87
N LYS A 33 -16.03 -7.43 -1.01
CA LYS A 33 -15.05 -7.56 0.08
C LYS A 33 -15.28 -6.56 1.21
N GLU A 34 -15.53 -5.30 0.89
CA GLU A 34 -15.86 -4.28 1.89
C GLU A 34 -17.06 -4.69 2.76
N ARG A 35 -18.11 -5.24 2.13
CA ARG A 35 -19.28 -5.79 2.85
C ARG A 35 -18.96 -7.02 3.68
N GLN A 36 -18.12 -7.93 3.18
CA GLN A 36 -17.69 -9.12 3.92
C GLN A 36 -16.89 -8.75 5.17
N TRP A 37 -16.04 -7.73 5.08
CA TRP A 37 -15.25 -7.25 6.21
C TRP A 37 -16.03 -6.31 7.13
N GLY A 38 -17.13 -5.73 6.67
CA GLY A 38 -17.84 -4.66 7.39
C GLY A 38 -17.03 -3.37 7.46
N LEU A 39 -16.13 -3.17 6.49
CA LEU A 39 -15.16 -2.08 6.44
C LEU A 39 -15.06 -1.56 5.00
N TYR A 40 -14.95 -0.25 4.84
CA TYR A 40 -14.76 0.41 3.56
C TYR A 40 -13.30 0.80 3.42
N LEU A 41 -12.69 0.42 2.30
CA LEU A 41 -11.31 0.76 2.01
C LEU A 41 -11.14 2.27 1.84
N ASP A 42 -9.92 2.74 2.02
CA ASP A 42 -9.52 4.08 1.63
C ASP A 42 -9.77 4.34 0.13
N ALA A 43 -10.05 5.59 -0.23
CA ALA A 43 -10.38 5.97 -1.60
C ALA A 43 -9.24 5.69 -2.59
N ASP A 44 -8.00 6.06 -2.24
CA ASP A 44 -6.83 5.84 -3.09
C ASP A 44 -6.51 4.33 -3.19
N HIS A 45 -6.71 3.58 -2.10
CA HIS A 45 -6.51 2.12 -2.12
C HIS A 45 -7.46 1.45 -3.13
N ARG A 46 -8.74 1.83 -3.16
CA ARG A 46 -9.68 1.34 -4.18
C ARG A 46 -9.27 1.74 -5.59
N GLU A 47 -8.71 2.93 -5.77
CA GLU A 47 -8.23 3.38 -7.08
C GLU A 47 -7.05 2.52 -7.56
N LEU A 48 -6.06 2.27 -6.70
CA LEU A 48 -4.91 1.43 -7.06
C LEU A 48 -5.32 0.00 -7.42
N LEU A 49 -6.25 -0.62 -6.67
CA LEU A 49 -6.76 -1.95 -6.99
C LEU A 49 -7.47 -2.03 -8.35
N GLN A 50 -8.07 -0.91 -8.80
CA GLN A 50 -8.67 -0.80 -10.13
C GLN A 50 -7.63 -0.55 -11.25
N ILE A 51 -6.39 -0.22 -10.90
CA ILE A 51 -5.26 -0.15 -11.84
C ILE A 51 -4.58 -1.52 -11.95
N SER A 52 -4.37 -2.22 -10.83
CA SER A 52 -3.81 -3.57 -10.78
C SER A 52 -4.15 -4.24 -9.45
N ASP A 53 -4.58 -5.51 -9.47
CA ASP A 53 -4.76 -6.30 -8.25
C ASP A 53 -3.44 -6.91 -7.77
N GLY A 54 -2.61 -6.02 -7.24
CA GLY A 54 -1.21 -6.26 -6.95
C GLY A 54 -0.30 -6.01 -8.15
N LEU A 55 0.93 -5.62 -7.87
CA LEU A 55 1.94 -5.26 -8.88
C LEU A 55 3.33 -5.36 -8.26
N HIS A 56 4.25 -6.10 -8.89
CA HIS A 56 5.61 -6.17 -8.41
C HIS A 56 6.37 -4.87 -8.68
N ALA A 57 7.09 -4.37 -7.67
CA ALA A 57 7.99 -3.21 -7.76
C ALA A 57 7.33 -1.99 -8.43
N ILE A 58 6.21 -1.53 -7.86
CA ILE A 58 5.50 -0.33 -8.30
C ILE A 58 6.42 0.88 -8.25
N CYS A 59 6.53 1.58 -9.38
CA CYS A 59 7.44 2.71 -9.57
C CYS A 59 8.91 2.40 -9.22
N GLY A 60 9.29 1.13 -9.22
CA GLY A 60 10.65 0.66 -8.99
C GLY A 60 10.99 0.25 -7.55
N PHE A 61 10.10 0.46 -6.58
CA PHE A 61 10.40 0.21 -5.17
C PHE A 61 9.62 -1.00 -4.61
N ASP A 62 8.48 -0.78 -3.97
CA ASP A 62 7.72 -1.79 -3.21
C ASP A 62 6.72 -2.54 -4.10
N ASP A 63 6.18 -3.65 -3.61
CA ASP A 63 5.05 -4.29 -4.25
C ASP A 63 3.76 -3.56 -3.87
N LEU A 64 2.87 -3.35 -4.84
CA LEU A 64 1.45 -3.13 -4.55
C LEU A 64 0.86 -4.48 -4.17
N PHE A 65 0.24 -4.56 -3.00
CA PHE A 65 -0.44 -5.76 -2.55
C PHE A 65 -1.79 -5.91 -3.26
N SER A 66 -2.17 -7.16 -3.53
CA SER A 66 -3.50 -7.46 -4.05
C SER A 66 -4.55 -7.28 -2.95
N LEU A 67 -5.82 -7.20 -3.33
CA LEU A 67 -6.92 -7.14 -2.36
C LEU A 67 -6.94 -8.35 -1.42
N ALA A 68 -6.51 -9.52 -1.92
CA ALA A 68 -6.38 -10.72 -1.09
C ALA A 68 -5.22 -10.62 -0.11
N ASP A 69 -4.10 -10.02 -0.54
CA ASP A 69 -2.89 -9.87 0.27
C ASP A 69 -2.99 -8.71 1.27
N SER A 70 -3.86 -7.72 1.03
CA SER A 70 -4.13 -6.62 1.98
C SER A 70 -5.14 -6.97 3.09
N GLY A 71 -5.91 -8.04 2.91
CA GLY A 71 -7.06 -8.33 3.77
C GLY A 71 -6.69 -8.88 5.16
N PRO A 72 -7.55 -8.70 6.18
CA PRO A 72 -7.35 -9.30 7.49
C PRO A 72 -7.13 -10.82 7.41
N GLY A 73 -6.08 -11.31 8.07
CA GLY A 73 -5.68 -12.72 8.07
C GLY A 73 -4.82 -13.16 6.87
N SER A 74 -4.49 -12.26 5.94
CA SER A 74 -3.42 -12.51 4.96
C SER A 74 -2.05 -12.51 5.64
N GLN A 75 -1.03 -13.05 4.97
CA GLN A 75 0.33 -13.05 5.50
C GLN A 75 0.85 -11.61 5.73
N ASN A 76 0.68 -10.71 4.75
CA ASN A 76 1.14 -9.32 4.89
C ASN A 76 0.42 -8.59 6.04
N TRP A 77 -0.86 -8.91 6.28
CA TRP A 77 -1.60 -8.34 7.40
C TRP A 77 -1.11 -8.88 8.75
N GLU A 78 -0.84 -10.18 8.86
CA GLU A 78 -0.28 -10.76 10.09
C GLU A 78 1.14 -10.24 10.37
N ASP A 79 1.97 -10.06 9.35
CA ASP A 79 3.32 -9.50 9.48
C ASP A 79 3.27 -8.03 9.94
N MET A 80 2.42 -7.21 9.31
CA MET A 80 2.16 -5.82 9.73
C MET A 80 1.69 -5.76 11.19
N LYS A 81 0.73 -6.61 11.56
CA LYS A 81 0.20 -6.68 12.93
C LYS A 81 1.28 -7.09 13.92
N ALA A 82 2.08 -8.12 13.61
CA ALA A 82 3.18 -8.57 14.46
C ALA A 82 4.22 -7.46 14.66
N TYR A 83 4.54 -6.70 13.62
CA TYR A 83 5.42 -5.54 13.72
C TYR A 83 4.86 -4.48 14.68
N ILE A 84 3.61 -4.06 14.48
CA ILE A 84 2.94 -3.04 15.31
C ILE A 84 2.90 -3.48 16.79
N GLN A 85 2.54 -4.74 17.03
CA GLN A 85 2.52 -5.31 18.38
C GLN A 85 3.92 -5.41 19.00
N GLY A 86 4.94 -5.78 18.20
CA GLY A 86 6.33 -5.81 18.62
C GLY A 86 6.87 -4.43 19.02
N ALA A 87 6.41 -3.39 18.34
CA ALA A 87 6.68 -1.99 18.68
C ALA A 87 5.85 -1.49 19.89
N SER A 88 5.04 -2.36 20.51
CA SER A 88 4.12 -2.02 21.62
C SER A 88 3.11 -0.93 21.25
N LEU A 89 2.73 -0.86 19.97
CA LEU A 89 1.69 0.03 19.44
C LEU A 89 0.39 -0.75 19.26
N GLY A 90 -0.73 -0.02 19.27
CA GLY A 90 -2.06 -0.54 18.96
C GLY A 90 -2.70 0.20 17.78
N PRO A 91 -3.85 -0.29 17.27
CA PRO A 91 -4.57 0.34 16.16
C PRO A 91 -4.94 1.82 16.44
N GLU A 92 -5.12 2.18 17.70
CA GLU A 92 -5.42 3.54 18.14
C GLU A 92 -4.31 4.54 17.79
N TYR A 93 -3.05 4.11 17.68
CA TYR A 93 -1.94 4.96 17.24
C TYR A 93 -2.17 5.49 15.81
N PHE A 94 -2.86 4.71 14.99
CA PHE A 94 -3.18 5.00 13.59
C PHE A 94 -4.57 5.62 13.43
N GLY A 95 -5.26 5.97 14.53
CA GLY A 95 -6.64 6.45 14.49
C GLY A 95 -7.68 5.35 14.18
N ALA A 96 -7.31 4.08 14.31
CA ALA A 96 -8.21 2.94 14.12
C ALA A 96 -8.73 2.38 15.47
N HIS A 97 -9.85 1.67 15.42
CA HIS A 97 -10.44 1.00 16.60
C HIS A 97 -10.10 -0.49 16.67
N SER A 98 -9.59 -1.08 15.58
CA SER A 98 -9.17 -2.48 15.53
C SER A 98 -8.09 -2.70 14.49
N PHE A 99 -7.30 -3.76 14.65
CA PHE A 99 -6.31 -4.17 13.64
C PHE A 99 -6.93 -4.48 12.27
N ASN A 100 -8.20 -4.91 12.24
CA ASN A 100 -8.88 -5.21 10.98
C ASN A 100 -9.08 -3.95 10.11
N GLN A 101 -8.99 -2.75 10.70
CA GLN A 101 -9.02 -1.50 9.96
C GLN A 101 -7.68 -1.12 9.36
N LEU A 102 -6.57 -1.74 9.78
CA LEU A 102 -5.26 -1.48 9.21
C LEU A 102 -5.07 -2.39 8.00
N MET A 103 -4.96 -1.80 6.81
CA MET A 103 -4.80 -2.51 5.56
C MET A 103 -3.40 -2.25 5.00
N PRO A 104 -2.49 -3.25 4.97
CA PRO A 104 -1.22 -3.08 4.27
C PRO A 104 -1.48 -2.97 2.77
N VAL A 105 -0.97 -1.93 2.13
CA VAL A 105 -1.24 -1.63 0.71
C VAL A 105 0.02 -1.73 -0.14
N LEU A 106 1.15 -1.26 0.37
CA LEU A 106 2.44 -1.33 -0.31
C LEU A 106 3.48 -1.90 0.65
N GLY A 107 4.44 -2.64 0.12
CA GLY A 107 5.61 -3.06 0.88
C GLY A 107 6.39 -4.13 0.15
N THR A 108 7.48 -4.57 0.76
CA THR A 108 8.25 -5.71 0.26
C THR A 108 7.98 -6.92 1.16
N THR A 109 7.56 -8.04 0.59
CA THR A 109 7.28 -9.26 1.38
C THR A 109 8.54 -9.68 2.15
N GLY A 110 8.41 -9.82 3.48
CA GLY A 110 9.51 -10.18 4.36
C GLY A 110 10.44 -9.02 4.75
N ASP A 111 10.16 -7.81 4.30
CA ASP A 111 10.76 -6.57 4.82
C ASP A 111 9.81 -5.88 5.80
N TYR A 112 10.36 -5.01 6.64
CA TYR A 112 9.63 -4.29 7.69
C TYR A 112 9.02 -2.97 7.19
N VAL A 113 9.27 -2.59 5.94
CA VAL A 113 8.76 -1.35 5.35
C VAL A 113 7.43 -1.62 4.64
N VAL A 114 6.34 -1.16 5.27
CA VAL A 114 4.97 -1.39 4.81
C VAL A 114 4.16 -0.10 4.94
N ILE A 115 3.47 0.29 3.87
CA ILE A 115 2.50 1.38 3.87
C ILE A 115 1.12 0.82 4.20
N ILE A 116 0.48 1.42 5.19
CA ILE A 116 -0.81 1.03 5.76
C ILE A 116 -1.82 2.13 5.45
N ALA A 117 -2.94 1.75 4.84
CA ALA A 117 -4.14 2.58 4.77
C ALA A 117 -5.14 2.18 5.86
N VAL A 118 -5.89 3.15 6.37
CA VAL A 118 -6.92 2.90 7.39
C VAL A 118 -8.28 2.74 6.72
N ALA A 119 -8.87 1.55 6.83
CA ALA A 119 -10.24 1.29 6.41
C ALA A 119 -11.25 1.80 7.46
N HIS A 120 -12.39 2.27 6.97
CA HIS A 120 -13.40 2.96 7.77
C HIS A 120 -14.67 2.12 7.95
N SER A 121 -15.43 2.38 9.01
CA SER A 121 -16.76 1.79 9.23
C SER A 121 -17.85 2.39 8.34
N TYR A 122 -17.55 3.48 7.63
CA TYR A 122 -18.42 4.17 6.70
C TYR A 122 -17.73 4.37 5.36
N PHE A 123 -18.52 4.51 4.31
CA PHE A 123 -17.99 4.80 2.99
C PHE A 123 -17.56 6.27 2.88
N SER A 124 -16.33 6.52 2.43
CA SER A 124 -15.78 7.84 2.13
C SER A 124 -15.17 7.82 0.73
N ASP A 125 -15.39 8.86 -0.07
CA ASP A 125 -14.68 9.09 -1.34
C ASP A 125 -13.44 9.99 -1.15
N GLU A 126 -13.17 10.44 0.08
CA GLU A 126 -11.98 11.23 0.40
C GLU A 126 -10.83 10.31 0.83
N PRO A 127 -9.61 10.51 0.28
CA PRO A 127 -8.43 9.77 0.70
C PRO A 127 -8.01 10.20 2.11
N GLY A 128 -7.62 9.22 2.90
CA GLY A 128 -7.14 9.37 4.27
C GLY A 128 -5.62 9.35 4.38
N VAL A 129 -5.15 9.73 5.57
CA VAL A 129 -3.74 9.62 5.96
C VAL A 129 -3.32 8.14 5.92
N VAL A 130 -2.14 7.89 5.38
CA VAL A 130 -1.50 6.57 5.39
C VAL A 130 -0.22 6.61 6.19
N PHE A 131 0.21 5.44 6.65
CA PHE A 131 1.34 5.30 7.57
C PHE A 131 2.37 4.35 6.99
N GLU A 132 3.65 4.67 7.11
CA GLU A 132 4.74 3.79 6.72
C GLU A 132 5.42 3.23 7.97
N LEU A 133 5.38 1.92 8.14
CA LEU A 133 6.20 1.21 9.12
C LEU A 133 7.66 1.16 8.65
N GLY A 134 8.62 1.18 9.58
CA GLY A 134 10.04 1.21 9.24
C GLY A 134 10.55 2.57 8.76
N GLY A 135 9.74 3.62 8.93
CA GLY A 135 10.09 5.01 8.59
C GLY A 135 10.97 5.70 9.63
N ALA A 136 11.30 6.96 9.38
CA ALA A 136 12.14 7.80 10.25
C ALA A 136 11.35 8.54 11.35
N GLY A 137 10.02 8.51 11.29
CA GLY A 137 9.12 9.19 12.21
C GLY A 137 9.04 8.59 13.61
N ALA A 138 8.11 9.10 14.41
CA ALA A 138 7.92 8.66 15.79
C ALA A 138 7.59 7.16 15.83
N HIS A 139 8.27 6.44 16.72
CA HIS A 139 8.17 4.97 16.84
C HIS A 139 8.54 4.20 15.55
N GLY A 140 9.32 4.80 14.65
CA GLY A 140 9.66 4.21 13.36
C GLY A 140 8.48 4.22 12.38
N VAL A 141 7.56 5.19 12.54
CA VAL A 141 6.36 5.33 11.71
C VAL A 141 6.32 6.72 11.07
N ASP A 142 6.38 6.75 9.74
CA ASP A 142 6.13 7.96 8.95
C ASP A 142 4.65 8.08 8.56
N GLN A 143 4.24 9.29 8.18
CA GLN A 143 2.86 9.59 7.79
C GLN A 143 2.83 10.38 6.50
N TYR A 144 1.89 10.04 5.62
CA TYR A 144 1.64 10.75 4.38
C TYR A 144 0.19 11.20 4.35
N PRO A 145 -0.12 12.43 3.87
CA PRO A 145 -1.49 12.91 3.83
C PRO A 145 -2.43 12.04 2.99
N THR A 146 -1.93 11.42 1.91
CA THR A 146 -2.66 10.40 1.16
C THR A 146 -1.76 9.26 0.67
N LEU A 147 -2.37 8.15 0.25
CA LEU A 147 -1.64 7.03 -0.35
C LEU A 147 -0.94 7.43 -1.66
N MET A 148 -1.59 8.25 -2.50
CA MET A 148 -0.97 8.72 -3.73
C MET A 148 0.25 9.62 -3.47
N GLU A 149 0.24 10.39 -2.38
CA GLU A 149 1.42 11.16 -1.96
C GLU A 149 2.54 10.26 -1.44
N ALA A 150 2.21 9.20 -0.70
CA ALA A 150 3.18 8.19 -0.29
C ALA A 150 3.86 7.54 -1.51
N VAL A 151 3.07 7.08 -2.49
CA VAL A 151 3.63 6.48 -3.72
C VAL A 151 4.49 7.49 -4.48
N ARG A 152 4.06 8.75 -4.58
CA ARG A 152 4.85 9.79 -5.25
C ARG A 152 6.19 10.01 -4.54
N SER A 153 6.17 10.20 -3.22
CA SER A 153 7.37 10.46 -2.42
C SER A 153 8.38 9.31 -2.51
N LYS A 154 7.90 8.07 -2.38
CA LYS A 154 8.73 6.86 -2.47
C LYS A 154 9.30 6.67 -3.88
N ALA A 155 8.47 6.88 -4.91
CA ALA A 155 8.90 6.82 -6.30
C ALA A 155 9.99 7.86 -6.62
N GLU A 156 9.87 9.08 -6.12
CA GLU A 156 10.86 10.14 -6.30
C GLU A 156 12.19 9.80 -5.60
N SER A 157 12.13 9.30 -4.35
CA SER A 157 13.32 8.85 -3.61
C SER A 157 14.06 7.74 -4.36
N TYR A 158 13.33 6.71 -4.79
CA TYR A 158 13.93 5.56 -5.46
C TYR A 158 14.49 5.92 -6.83
N GLN A 159 13.84 6.82 -7.58
CA GLN A 159 14.41 7.35 -8.82
C GLN A 159 15.72 8.10 -8.60
N LYS A 160 15.88 8.80 -7.48
CA LYS A 160 17.14 9.47 -7.13
C LYS A 160 18.22 8.45 -6.82
N GLU A 161 17.91 7.44 -6.00
CA GLU A 161 18.85 6.35 -5.69
C GLU A 161 19.29 5.59 -6.94
N LEU A 162 18.37 5.28 -7.85
CA LEU A 162 18.69 4.62 -9.12
C LEU A 162 19.58 5.47 -10.03
N LYS A 163 19.47 6.80 -9.98
CA LYS A 163 20.37 7.71 -10.73
C LYS A 163 21.74 7.75 -10.09
N ASP A 164 21.80 7.87 -8.77
CA ASP A 164 23.05 7.96 -8.01
C ASP A 164 23.84 6.64 -8.06
N ALA A 165 23.17 5.49 -8.06
CA ALA A 165 23.80 4.16 -8.20
C ALA A 165 24.34 3.88 -9.62
N ARG A 166 23.96 4.68 -10.62
CA ARG A 166 24.42 4.58 -12.02
C ARG A 166 25.49 5.63 -12.37
N ALA A 167 25.81 6.54 -11.45
CA ALA A 167 26.85 7.55 -11.59
C ALA A 167 28.20 7.05 -11.06
#